data_AF-A6BKQ6-F1
#
_entry.id   AF-A6BKQ6-F1
#
_cell.length_a   1.000
_cell.length_b   1.000
_cell.length_c   1.000
_cell.angle_alpha   90.00
_cell.angle_beta   90.00
_cell.angle_gamma   90.00
#
_symmetry.space_group_name_H-M   'P 1'
#
loop_
_entity.id
_entity.type
_entity.pdbx_description
1 polymer ?
#
loop_
_entity_poly.entity_id
_entity_poly.type
_entity_poly.pdbx_seq_one_letter_code
_entity_poly.pdbx_strand_id
1 'polypeptide(L)'
;MIFLDANAFYSYMGRKNVGLGESAHVKEKELRGYLDSIFDKSLPTSVFIEIMVHFRDDKKRLKQILDFRGEKKLSLFNNIPDYCVSDVEMNCIYHMSDNDLKKYAYQLLNTKIDIESRFSYLFYEITKNLYLEYRLSEMNKFTENQEKGIWEFLGRKEFQENQEVVTNEFKNALKVGYEQGKDQNILKEKYIDVLNDACKVIDLTLAGCAACIENQIDIIEAIQKANAESDSKGFDGLNGTMPGIVSVLQTNIKFLEYAKQRISDMFLKHGYNRYQTDYLKEVMFNAWFDRAQKLKKNDIFDMLCAGCLGYIRPLKQGEVILANTNSYIISFDSTMEKYIHIVRPDNIKLIQKFKNKI
;
A
#
# COMPACT_ATOMS: atom_id res chain seq x y z
N MET A 1 18.14 -11.41 -11.41
CA MET A 1 18.26 -11.36 -9.94
C MET A 1 16.95 -11.82 -9.31
N ILE A 2 17.01 -12.56 -8.21
CA ILE A 2 15.83 -13.03 -7.47
C ILE A 2 15.63 -12.19 -6.22
N PHE A 3 14.46 -11.60 -6.07
CA PHE A 3 14.01 -10.92 -4.88
C PHE A 3 13.09 -11.84 -4.07
N LEU A 4 13.18 -11.75 -2.75
CA LEU A 4 12.36 -12.52 -1.83
C LEU A 4 11.33 -11.62 -1.17
N ASP A 5 10.06 -12.01 -1.17
CA ASP A 5 9.09 -11.45 -0.24
C ASP A 5 9.33 -11.98 1.18
N ALA A 6 8.56 -11.49 2.16
CA ALA A 6 8.70 -11.92 3.56
C ALA A 6 8.41 -13.43 3.73
N ASN A 7 7.35 -13.95 3.11
CA ASN A 7 6.95 -15.35 3.23
C ASN A 7 7.96 -16.33 2.60
N ALA A 8 8.59 -15.94 1.49
CA ALA A 8 9.64 -16.65 0.81
C ALA A 8 10.93 -16.62 1.64
N PHE A 9 11.26 -15.48 2.25
CA PHE A 9 12.37 -15.40 3.20
C PHE A 9 12.15 -16.34 4.40
N TYR A 10 10.96 -16.33 5.01
CA TYR A 10 10.63 -17.24 6.11
C TYR A 10 10.72 -18.71 5.70
N SER A 11 10.23 -19.04 4.49
CA SER A 11 10.29 -20.41 3.96
C SER A 11 11.73 -20.83 3.63
N TYR A 12 12.57 -19.89 3.20
CA TYR A 12 13.99 -20.15 2.92
C TYR A 12 14.77 -20.46 4.20
N MET A 13 14.58 -19.64 5.24
CA MET A 13 15.13 -19.89 6.58
C MET A 13 14.50 -21.13 7.24
N GLY A 14 13.27 -21.47 6.84
CA GLY A 14 12.41 -22.50 7.39
C GLY A 14 11.46 -21.89 8.42
N ARG A 15 10.14 -22.00 8.21
CA ARG A 15 9.17 -21.25 9.02
C ARG A 15 9.21 -21.59 10.50
N LYS A 16 9.44 -22.86 10.84
CA LYS A 16 9.68 -23.31 12.22
C LYS A 16 10.88 -22.62 12.86
N ASN A 17 11.94 -22.40 12.09
CA ASN A 17 13.16 -21.73 12.56
C ASN A 17 12.97 -20.24 12.78
N VAL A 18 11.84 -19.67 12.34
CA VAL A 18 11.43 -18.30 12.68
C VAL A 18 10.25 -18.22 13.65
N GLY A 19 9.84 -19.36 14.23
CA GLY A 19 8.74 -19.40 15.19
C GLY A 19 7.35 -19.30 14.54
N LEU A 20 7.28 -19.49 13.22
CA LEU A 20 6.02 -19.54 12.47
C LEU A 20 5.60 -21.00 12.26
N GLY A 21 4.28 -21.21 12.11
CA GLY A 21 3.74 -22.53 11.75
C GLY A 21 4.30 -23.03 10.41
N GLU A 22 4.44 -24.35 10.28
CA GLU A 22 4.87 -24.97 9.01
C GLU A 22 3.97 -24.56 7.86
N SER A 23 4.58 -24.30 6.71
CA SER A 23 3.81 -24.11 5.49
C SER A 23 3.40 -25.48 4.94
N ALA A 24 2.10 -25.75 4.94
CA ALA A 24 1.54 -26.89 4.20
C ALA A 24 1.63 -26.70 2.67
N HIS A 25 2.03 -25.52 2.19
CA HIS A 25 1.93 -25.13 0.79
C HIS A 25 3.28 -24.97 0.09
N VAL A 26 4.40 -24.98 0.83
CA VAL A 26 5.74 -24.71 0.29
C VAL A 26 6.70 -25.85 0.58
N LYS A 27 7.41 -26.31 -0.44
CA LYS A 27 8.50 -27.27 -0.36
C LYS A 27 9.78 -26.59 0.11
N GLU A 28 9.86 -26.26 1.39
CA GLU A 28 10.95 -25.46 1.97
C GLU A 28 12.35 -26.02 1.66
N LYS A 29 12.52 -27.35 1.67
CA LYS A 29 13.81 -27.99 1.34
C LYS A 29 14.24 -27.76 -0.11
N GLU A 30 13.31 -27.90 -1.06
CA GLU A 30 13.59 -27.66 -2.49
C GLU A 30 13.87 -26.18 -2.75
N LEU A 31 13.08 -25.29 -2.14
CA LEU A 31 13.29 -23.84 -2.22
C LEU A 31 14.67 -23.45 -1.70
N ARG A 32 15.06 -23.99 -0.53
CA ARG A 32 16.37 -23.73 0.06
C ARG A 32 17.51 -24.20 -0.83
N GLY A 33 17.45 -25.44 -1.31
CA GLY A 33 18.46 -25.97 -2.23
C GLY A 33 18.61 -25.12 -3.50
N TYR A 34 17.49 -24.63 -4.05
CA TYR A 34 17.52 -23.72 -5.19
C TYR A 34 18.12 -22.35 -4.86
N LEU A 35 17.70 -21.70 -3.77
CA LEU A 35 18.20 -20.37 -3.39
C LEU A 35 19.67 -20.40 -2.95
N ASP A 36 20.13 -21.49 -2.33
CA ASP A 36 21.54 -21.72 -2.03
C ASP A 36 22.39 -21.84 -3.30
N SER A 37 21.82 -22.39 -4.39
CA SER A 37 22.52 -22.52 -5.68
C SER A 37 22.63 -21.21 -6.48
N ILE A 38 21.98 -20.13 -6.03
CA ILE A 38 21.92 -18.86 -6.76
C ILE A 38 22.68 -17.77 -6.02
N PHE A 39 23.58 -17.10 -6.73
CA PHE A 39 24.33 -15.96 -6.19
C PHE A 39 23.56 -14.63 -6.32
N ASP A 40 22.83 -14.41 -7.42
CA ASP A 40 22.12 -13.16 -7.67
C ASP A 40 20.75 -13.14 -7.00
N LYS A 41 20.75 -13.04 -5.66
CA LYS A 41 19.55 -12.95 -4.83
C LYS A 41 19.63 -11.81 -3.81
N SER A 42 18.51 -11.17 -3.53
CA SER A 42 18.44 -9.98 -2.69
C SER A 42 17.13 -9.92 -1.90
N LEU A 43 17.15 -9.21 -0.77
CA LEU A 43 15.99 -8.89 0.02
C LEU A 43 15.65 -7.40 -0.20
N PRO A 44 14.43 -7.08 -0.68
CA PRO A 44 13.99 -5.69 -0.76
C PRO A 44 13.99 -5.03 0.63
N THR A 45 14.38 -3.75 0.71
CA THR A 45 14.41 -3.01 1.98
C THR A 45 13.02 -2.91 2.63
N SER A 46 11.97 -2.75 1.82
CA SER A 46 10.57 -2.90 2.28
C SER A 46 10.33 -4.21 3.05
N VAL A 47 10.73 -5.34 2.47
CA VAL A 47 10.59 -6.66 3.09
C VAL A 47 11.47 -6.80 4.33
N PHE A 48 12.69 -6.25 4.30
CA PHE A 48 13.57 -6.21 5.47
C PHE A 48 12.91 -5.48 6.65
N ILE A 49 12.35 -4.30 6.41
CA ILE A 49 11.60 -3.54 7.43
C ILE A 49 10.44 -4.37 7.97
N GLU A 50 9.64 -5.00 7.10
CA GLU A 50 8.52 -5.85 7.54
C GLU A 50 8.96 -6.97 8.46
N ILE A 51 10.04 -7.67 8.11
CA ILE A 51 10.58 -8.77 8.91
C ILE A 51 11.09 -8.26 10.27
N MET A 52 11.87 -7.19 10.28
CA MET A 52 12.44 -6.62 11.51
C MET A 52 11.34 -6.10 12.44
N VAL A 53 10.31 -5.44 11.90
CA VAL A 53 9.16 -4.94 12.67
C VAL A 53 8.31 -6.09 13.21
N HIS A 54 8.11 -7.15 12.43
CA HIS A 54 7.35 -8.33 12.85
C HIS A 54 7.95 -8.98 14.10
N PHE A 55 9.29 -9.12 14.15
CA PHE A 55 10.01 -9.73 15.27
C PHE A 55 10.60 -8.73 16.26
N ARG A 56 10.17 -7.47 16.25
CA ARG A 56 10.76 -6.37 17.05
C ARG A 56 10.92 -6.65 18.54
N ASP A 57 10.08 -7.52 19.11
CA ASP A 57 10.13 -7.90 20.52
C ASP A 57 11.00 -9.13 20.82
N ASP A 58 11.33 -9.93 19.81
CA ASP A 58 12.11 -11.16 19.93
C ASP A 58 13.57 -10.93 19.47
N LYS A 59 14.39 -10.44 20.40
CA LYS A 59 15.80 -10.10 20.17
C LYS A 59 16.60 -11.24 19.57
N LYS A 60 16.39 -12.46 20.10
CA LYS A 60 17.08 -13.67 19.63
C LYS A 60 16.72 -13.96 18.18
N ARG A 61 15.45 -13.80 17.83
CA ARG A 61 14.99 -13.99 16.46
C ARG A 61 15.55 -12.94 15.50
N LEU A 62 15.57 -11.67 15.90
CA LEU A 62 16.16 -10.61 15.09
C LEU A 62 17.63 -10.95 14.76
N LYS A 63 18.40 -11.41 15.75
CA LYS A 63 19.79 -11.81 15.53
C LYS A 63 19.91 -13.01 14.59
N GLN A 64 19.08 -14.04 14.76
CA GLN A 64 19.03 -15.20 13.86
C GLN A 64 18.70 -14.82 12.41
N ILE A 65 17.78 -13.87 12.21
CA ILE A 65 17.40 -13.37 10.88
C ILE A 65 18.58 -12.66 10.21
N LEU A 66 19.28 -11.79 10.95
CA LEU A 66 20.47 -11.10 10.45
C LEU A 66 21.60 -12.06 10.12
N ASP A 67 21.87 -13.00 11.03
CA ASP A 67 22.93 -13.98 10.86
C ASP A 67 22.65 -14.86 9.63
N PHE A 68 21.40 -15.31 9.46
CA PHE A 68 20.98 -16.06 8.28
C PHE A 68 21.12 -15.24 6.98
N ARG A 69 20.68 -13.96 6.99
CA ARG A 69 20.85 -13.06 5.84
C ARG A 69 22.32 -12.96 5.43
N GLY A 70 23.21 -12.74 6.41
CA GLY A 70 24.65 -12.63 6.18
C GLY A 70 25.27 -13.93 5.68
N GLU A 71 24.96 -15.06 6.31
CA GLU A 71 25.40 -16.40 5.88
C GLU A 71 25.01 -16.68 4.42
N LYS A 72 23.77 -16.36 4.06
CA LYS A 72 23.23 -16.55 2.70
C LYS A 72 23.63 -15.46 1.71
N LYS A 73 24.41 -14.47 2.15
CA LYS A 73 24.86 -13.31 1.36
C LYS A 73 23.71 -12.60 0.64
N LEU A 74 22.56 -12.47 1.32
CA LEU A 74 21.40 -11.75 0.79
C LEU A 74 21.66 -10.25 0.87
N SER A 75 21.99 -9.61 -0.25
CA SER A 75 22.12 -8.14 -0.31
C SER A 75 20.77 -7.47 -0.04
N LEU A 76 20.80 -6.23 0.46
CA LEU A 76 19.58 -5.41 0.50
C LEU A 76 19.43 -4.62 -0.79
N PHE A 77 18.21 -4.52 -1.28
CA PHE A 77 17.86 -3.67 -2.41
C PHE A 77 16.91 -2.57 -1.94
N ASN A 78 17.42 -1.34 -1.93
CA ASN A 78 16.68 -0.16 -1.49
C ASN A 78 15.60 0.19 -2.52
N ASN A 79 14.38 -0.30 -2.26
CA ASN A 79 13.21 -0.17 -3.14
C ASN A 79 12.13 0.76 -2.59
N ILE A 80 12.43 1.49 -1.52
CA ILE A 80 11.53 2.49 -0.94
C ILE A 80 12.03 3.87 -1.38
N PRO A 81 11.18 4.70 -2.00
CA PRO A 81 11.54 6.10 -2.26
C PRO A 81 11.94 6.81 -0.95
N ASP A 82 13.02 7.59 -1.01
CA ASP A 82 13.52 8.43 0.11
C ASP A 82 13.93 7.69 1.39
N TYR A 83 14.01 6.35 1.37
CA TYR A 83 14.53 5.55 2.48
C TYR A 83 15.55 4.52 1.99
N CYS A 84 16.75 4.56 2.59
CA CYS A 84 17.88 3.74 2.20
C CYS A 84 18.57 3.17 3.44
N VAL A 85 18.72 1.86 3.49
CA VAL A 85 19.62 1.20 4.44
C VAL A 85 20.97 1.04 3.75
N SER A 86 21.97 1.75 4.26
CA SER A 86 23.32 1.75 3.69
C SER A 86 24.12 0.51 4.10
N ASP A 87 25.19 0.19 3.37
CA ASP A 87 26.10 -0.91 3.77
C ASP A 87 26.77 -0.64 5.12
N VAL A 88 27.07 0.63 5.43
CA VAL A 88 27.60 1.05 6.74
C VAL A 88 26.58 0.77 7.84
N GLU A 89 25.33 1.17 7.62
CA GLU A 89 24.24 0.89 8.55
C GLU A 89 24.06 -0.62 8.75
N MET A 90 24.08 -1.41 7.67
CA MET A 90 24.00 -2.87 7.75
C MET A 90 25.14 -3.49 8.56
N ASN A 91 26.37 -3.00 8.40
CA ASN A 91 27.50 -3.46 9.20
C ASN A 91 27.30 -3.11 10.68
N CYS A 92 26.85 -1.89 10.99
CA CYS A 92 26.53 -1.51 12.36
C CYS A 92 25.46 -2.42 12.97
N ILE A 93 24.35 -2.65 12.25
CA ILE A 93 23.25 -3.53 12.68
C ILE A 93 23.76 -4.94 13.01
N TYR A 94 24.67 -5.48 12.20
CA TYR A 94 25.21 -6.82 12.39
C TYR A 94 25.98 -7.00 13.71
N HIS A 95 26.59 -5.91 14.18
CA HIS A 95 27.39 -5.85 15.41
C HIS A 95 26.62 -5.28 16.62
N MET A 96 25.34 -4.94 16.47
CA MET A 96 24.52 -4.48 17.58
C MET A 96 24.34 -5.56 18.65
N SER A 97 24.26 -5.12 19.91
CA SER A 97 23.78 -5.97 20.99
C SER A 97 22.30 -6.30 20.80
N ASP A 98 21.82 -7.38 21.43
CA ASP A 98 20.39 -7.75 21.42
C ASP A 98 19.46 -6.59 21.83
N ASN A 99 19.89 -5.75 22.77
CA ASN A 99 19.12 -4.59 23.23
C ASN A 99 19.08 -3.49 22.17
N ASP A 100 20.21 -3.20 21.52
CA ASP A 100 20.27 -2.16 20.50
C ASP A 100 19.57 -2.60 19.22
N LEU A 101 19.60 -3.90 18.92
CA LEU A 101 18.85 -4.49 17.81
C LEU A 101 17.34 -4.36 18.00
N LYS A 102 16.85 -4.57 19.24
CA LYS A 102 15.45 -4.25 19.58
C LYS A 102 15.14 -2.78 19.36
N LYS A 103 15.97 -1.87 19.85
CA LYS A 103 15.77 -0.41 19.64
C LYS A 103 15.73 -0.07 18.15
N TYR A 104 16.63 -0.64 17.36
CA TYR A 104 16.66 -0.46 15.90
C TYR A 104 15.38 -0.99 15.24
N ALA A 105 14.87 -2.16 15.64
CA ALA A 105 13.60 -2.67 15.12
C ALA A 105 12.41 -1.75 15.45
N TYR A 106 12.41 -1.08 16.61
CA TYR A 106 11.43 -0.04 16.93
C TYR A 106 11.63 1.27 16.15
N GLN A 107 12.87 1.62 15.79
CA GLN A 107 13.12 2.72 14.85
C GLN A 107 12.56 2.39 13.47
N LEU A 108 12.76 1.16 12.98
CA LEU A 108 12.16 0.70 11.73
C LEU A 108 10.63 0.65 11.80
N LEU A 109 10.05 0.34 12.96
CA LEU A 109 8.61 0.46 13.17
C LEU A 109 8.14 1.91 12.96
N ASN A 110 8.86 2.90 13.52
CA ASN A 110 8.53 4.30 13.31
C ASN A 110 8.63 4.70 11.83
N THR A 111 9.65 4.23 11.12
CA THR A 111 9.78 4.42 9.66
C THR A 111 8.61 3.78 8.91
N LYS A 112 8.26 2.54 9.23
CA LYS A 112 7.14 1.82 8.61
C LYS A 112 5.83 2.57 8.81
N ILE A 113 5.56 3.02 10.04
CA ILE A 113 4.39 3.82 10.39
C ILE A 113 4.36 5.13 9.59
N ASP A 114 5.49 5.83 9.45
CA ASP A 114 5.58 7.09 8.72
C ASP A 114 5.20 6.90 7.24
N ILE A 115 5.80 5.89 6.59
CA ILE A 115 5.47 5.50 5.21
C ILE A 115 3.99 5.15 5.10
N GLU A 116 3.49 4.25 5.95
CA GLU A 116 2.09 3.80 5.93
C GLU A 116 1.11 4.96 6.12
N SER A 117 1.40 5.91 7.02
CA SER A 117 0.54 7.07 7.26
C SER A 117 0.48 8.03 6.07
N ARG A 118 1.63 8.29 5.41
CA ARG A 118 1.70 9.19 4.25
C ARG A 118 0.94 8.61 3.05
N PHE A 119 1.08 7.30 2.81
CA PHE A 119 0.31 6.62 1.78
C PHE A 119 -1.18 6.52 2.13
N SER A 120 -1.52 6.29 3.40
CA SER A 120 -2.92 6.30 3.85
C SER A 120 -3.58 7.67 3.58
N TYR A 121 -2.86 8.76 3.86
CA TYR A 121 -3.30 10.12 3.51
C TYR A 121 -3.46 10.32 2.01
N LEU A 122 -2.49 9.89 1.20
CA LEU A 122 -2.57 9.98 -0.25
C LEU A 122 -3.80 9.23 -0.80
N PHE A 123 -4.08 8.03 -0.29
CA PHE A 123 -5.24 7.25 -0.74
C PHE A 123 -6.58 7.80 -0.23
N TYR A 124 -6.59 8.39 0.97
CA TYR A 124 -7.73 9.17 1.46
C TYR A 124 -8.03 10.33 0.50
N GLU A 125 -7.02 11.11 0.13
CA GLU A 125 -7.18 12.25 -0.79
C GLU A 125 -7.60 11.83 -2.20
N ILE A 126 -7.05 10.72 -2.72
CA ILE A 126 -7.51 10.16 -4.00
C ILE A 126 -9.00 9.83 -3.92
N THR A 127 -9.44 9.13 -2.87
CA THR A 127 -10.83 8.69 -2.74
C THR A 127 -11.78 9.87 -2.54
N LYS A 128 -11.40 10.82 -1.66
CA LYS A 128 -12.15 12.06 -1.42
C LYS A 128 -12.32 12.87 -2.71
N ASN A 129 -11.24 13.08 -3.45
CA ASN A 129 -11.28 13.91 -4.65
C ASN A 129 -12.03 13.22 -5.81
N LEU A 130 -11.95 11.88 -5.92
CA LEU A 130 -12.80 11.13 -6.87
C LEU A 130 -14.28 11.27 -6.55
N TYR A 131 -14.63 11.21 -5.26
CA TYR A 131 -16.01 11.41 -4.82
C TYR A 131 -16.49 12.83 -5.15
N LEU A 132 -15.70 13.87 -4.83
CA LEU A 132 -16.02 15.25 -5.17
C LEU A 132 -16.23 15.45 -6.68
N GLU A 133 -15.29 14.99 -7.49
CA GLU A 133 -15.34 15.11 -8.95
C GLU A 133 -16.61 14.47 -9.52
N TYR A 134 -16.94 13.26 -9.03
CA TYR A 134 -18.15 12.58 -9.42
C TYR A 134 -19.41 13.38 -9.02
N ARG A 135 -19.50 13.87 -7.78
CA ARG A 135 -20.69 14.59 -7.30
C ARG A 135 -20.90 15.92 -8.03
N LEU A 136 -19.83 16.63 -8.38
CA LEU A 136 -19.92 17.82 -9.23
C LEU A 136 -20.53 17.48 -10.60
N SER A 137 -19.99 16.44 -11.25
CA SER A 137 -20.48 15.97 -12.55
C SER A 137 -21.92 15.45 -12.51
N GLU A 138 -22.31 14.77 -11.44
CA GLU A 138 -23.66 14.23 -11.26
C GLU A 138 -24.69 15.34 -11.08
N MET A 139 -24.38 16.35 -10.25
CA MET A 139 -25.31 17.44 -9.99
C MET A 139 -25.57 18.25 -11.25
N ASN A 140 -24.56 18.50 -12.08
CA ASN A 140 -24.69 19.24 -13.34
C ASN A 140 -25.45 20.58 -13.19
N LYS A 141 -25.23 21.26 -12.06
CA LYS A 141 -25.86 22.54 -11.70
C LYS A 141 -24.88 23.71 -11.75
N PHE A 142 -23.59 23.43 -11.79
CA PHE A 142 -22.53 24.40 -11.65
C PHE A 142 -21.95 24.75 -13.02
N THR A 143 -21.59 26.02 -13.20
CA THR A 143 -20.74 26.44 -14.33
C THR A 143 -19.30 25.99 -14.09
N GLU A 144 -18.51 25.87 -15.15
CA GLU A 144 -17.09 25.48 -15.07
C GLU A 144 -16.28 26.33 -14.07
N ASN A 145 -16.55 27.64 -14.01
CA ASN A 145 -15.90 28.54 -13.04
C ASN A 145 -16.31 28.23 -11.59
N GLN A 146 -17.57 27.87 -11.35
CA GLN A 146 -18.05 27.50 -10.02
C GLN A 146 -17.50 26.14 -9.60
N GLU A 147 -17.51 25.15 -10.49
CA GLU A 147 -16.90 23.83 -10.24
C GLU A 147 -15.43 23.98 -9.87
N LYS A 148 -14.68 24.78 -10.63
CA LYS A 148 -13.27 25.08 -10.33
C LYS A 148 -13.09 25.72 -8.96
N GLY A 149 -13.93 26.69 -8.58
CA GLY A 149 -13.88 27.34 -7.27
C GLY A 149 -14.17 26.36 -6.12
N ILE A 150 -15.15 25.49 -6.29
CA ILE A 150 -15.46 24.43 -5.31
C ILE A 150 -14.30 23.45 -5.19
N TRP A 151 -13.72 23.03 -6.32
CA TRP A 151 -12.58 22.12 -6.37
C TRP A 151 -11.32 22.73 -5.73
N GLU A 152 -11.07 24.03 -5.96
CA GLU A 152 -9.96 24.74 -5.31
C GLU A 152 -10.12 24.77 -3.79
N PHE A 153 -11.35 24.93 -3.29
CA PHE A 153 -11.64 24.93 -1.86
C PHE A 153 -11.56 23.53 -1.22
N LEU A 154 -12.42 22.59 -1.64
CA LEU A 154 -12.55 21.25 -1.04
C LEU A 154 -11.41 20.29 -1.44
N GLY A 155 -10.76 20.55 -2.59
CA GLY A 155 -9.61 19.78 -3.06
C GLY A 155 -8.30 20.40 -2.57
N ARG A 156 -7.84 21.47 -3.24
CA ARG A 156 -6.47 21.99 -3.05
C ARG A 156 -6.22 22.65 -1.71
N LYS A 157 -7.11 23.56 -1.28
CA LYS A 157 -6.91 24.34 -0.06
C LYS A 157 -6.98 23.44 1.16
N GLU A 158 -8.02 22.61 1.27
CA GLU A 158 -8.12 21.60 2.33
C GLU A 158 -6.91 20.65 2.36
N PHE A 159 -6.44 20.20 1.19
CA PHE A 159 -5.25 19.35 1.11
C PHE A 159 -4.03 20.02 1.76
N GLN A 160 -3.82 21.32 1.50
CA GLN A 160 -2.69 22.07 2.05
C GLN A 160 -2.83 22.32 3.56
N GLU A 161 -4.05 22.63 4.02
CA GLU A 161 -4.32 22.99 5.42
C GLU A 161 -4.37 21.77 6.35
N ASN A 162 -4.90 20.64 5.86
CA ASN A 162 -5.20 19.47 6.69
C ASN A 162 -4.20 18.31 6.54
N GLN A 163 -3.22 18.40 5.63
CA GLN A 163 -2.25 17.32 5.38
C GLN A 163 -1.58 16.82 6.65
N GLU A 164 -1.02 17.72 7.45
CA GLU A 164 -0.30 17.34 8.67
C GLU A 164 -1.25 16.75 9.71
N VAL A 165 -2.44 17.33 9.87
CA VAL A 165 -3.45 16.89 10.83
C VAL A 165 -3.90 15.46 10.52
N VAL A 166 -4.38 15.21 9.31
CA VAL A 166 -4.90 13.89 8.91
C VAL A 166 -3.79 12.84 8.85
N THR A 167 -2.60 13.20 8.36
CA THR A 167 -1.44 12.28 8.38
C THR A 167 -1.11 11.88 9.82
N ASN A 168 -1.16 12.82 10.77
CA ASN A 168 -0.91 12.54 12.18
C ASN A 168 -2.02 11.67 12.81
N GLU A 169 -3.27 11.82 12.40
CA GLU A 169 -4.34 10.91 12.83
C GLU A 169 -4.08 9.47 12.40
N PHE A 170 -3.71 9.24 11.14
CA PHE A 170 -3.34 7.90 10.65
C PHE A 170 -2.08 7.38 11.32
N LYS A 171 -1.08 8.24 11.55
CA LYS A 171 0.14 7.90 12.28
C LYS A 171 -0.16 7.45 13.71
N ASN A 172 -1.05 8.13 14.42
CA ASN A 172 -1.45 7.77 15.77
C ASN A 172 -2.27 6.49 15.80
N ALA A 173 -3.22 6.33 14.87
CA ALA A 173 -3.99 5.09 14.71
C ALA A 173 -3.07 3.87 14.48
N LEU A 174 -2.05 4.02 13.63
CA LEU A 174 -1.04 3.00 13.39
C LEU A 174 -0.24 2.69 14.65
N LYS A 175 0.27 3.69 15.38
CA LYS A 175 1.02 3.48 16.64
C LYS A 175 0.23 2.65 17.65
N VAL A 176 -1.00 3.09 17.96
CA VAL A 176 -1.92 2.37 18.87
C VAL A 176 -2.20 0.97 18.33
N GLY A 177 -2.41 0.86 17.03
CA GLY A 177 -2.54 -0.37 16.29
C GLY A 177 -1.43 -1.39 16.54
N TYR A 178 -0.17 -0.97 16.36
CA TYR A 178 0.99 -1.84 16.54
C TYR A 178 1.24 -2.21 18.01
N GLU A 179 0.90 -1.32 18.95
CA GLU A 179 0.96 -1.61 20.39
C GLU A 179 -0.05 -2.68 20.79
N GLN A 180 -1.24 -2.68 20.17
CA GLN A 180 -2.32 -3.62 20.48
C GLN A 180 -2.34 -4.88 19.59
N GLY A 181 -1.48 -4.97 18.59
CA GLY A 181 -1.56 -6.03 17.57
C GLY A 181 -2.84 -5.97 16.71
N LYS A 182 -3.42 -4.78 16.58
CA LYS A 182 -4.67 -4.50 15.84
C LYS A 182 -4.50 -3.41 14.78
N ASP A 183 -3.26 -3.18 14.36
CA ASP A 183 -2.85 -2.15 13.39
C ASP A 183 -3.73 -2.06 12.14
N GLN A 184 -4.05 -3.17 11.50
CA GLN A 184 -4.95 -3.16 10.35
C GLN A 184 -6.37 -2.68 10.69
N ASN A 185 -6.92 -3.08 11.83
CA ASN A 185 -8.32 -2.76 12.18
C ASN A 185 -8.44 -1.29 12.61
N ILE A 186 -7.52 -0.83 13.48
CA ILE A 186 -7.54 0.54 13.99
C ILE A 186 -7.27 1.55 12.88
N LEU A 187 -6.32 1.28 11.97
CA LEU A 187 -6.11 2.15 10.81
C LEU A 187 -7.34 2.18 9.91
N LYS A 188 -7.97 1.04 9.64
CA LYS A 188 -9.17 0.97 8.80
C LYS A 188 -10.35 1.75 9.40
N GLU A 189 -10.61 1.60 10.68
CA GLU A 189 -11.66 2.35 11.38
C GLU A 189 -11.39 3.84 11.27
N LYS A 190 -10.18 4.30 11.62
CA LYS A 190 -9.81 5.71 11.51
C LYS A 190 -9.91 6.24 10.08
N TYR A 191 -9.46 5.48 9.09
CA TYR A 191 -9.57 5.86 7.68
C TYR A 191 -11.02 6.06 7.26
N ILE A 192 -11.93 5.18 7.69
CA ILE A 192 -13.35 5.29 7.38
C ILE A 192 -13.97 6.51 8.07
N ASP A 193 -13.67 6.74 9.35
CA ASP A 193 -14.17 7.91 10.09
C ASP A 193 -13.84 9.21 9.35
N VAL A 194 -12.56 9.41 9.01
CA VAL A 194 -12.08 10.63 8.36
C VAL A 194 -12.67 10.79 6.95
N LEU A 195 -12.76 9.69 6.20
CA LEU A 195 -13.35 9.71 4.85
C LEU A 195 -14.86 9.99 4.91
N ASN A 196 -15.56 9.45 5.91
CA ASN A 196 -16.97 9.68 6.12
C ASN A 196 -17.25 11.17 6.34
N ASP A 197 -16.53 11.80 7.26
CA ASP A 197 -16.69 13.21 7.57
C ASP A 197 -16.39 14.09 6.35
N ALA A 198 -15.34 13.76 5.59
CA ALA A 198 -15.00 14.48 4.36
C ALA A 198 -16.12 14.38 3.30
N CYS A 199 -16.68 13.20 3.07
CA CYS A 199 -17.79 13.01 2.13
C CYS A 199 -19.05 13.76 2.58
N LYS A 200 -19.34 13.81 3.89
CA LYS A 200 -20.43 14.64 4.43
C LYS A 200 -20.20 16.11 4.12
N VAL A 201 -19.02 16.64 4.42
CA VAL A 201 -18.68 18.04 4.16
C VAL A 201 -18.85 18.39 2.67
N ILE A 202 -18.42 17.50 1.76
CA ILE A 202 -18.64 17.66 0.32
C ILE A 202 -20.14 17.77 0.02
N ASP A 203 -20.95 16.80 0.45
CA ASP A 203 -22.39 16.78 0.16
C ASP A 203 -23.12 18.03 0.69
N LEU A 204 -22.79 18.46 1.91
CA LEU A 204 -23.37 19.65 2.54
C LEU A 204 -22.99 20.92 1.80
N THR A 205 -21.71 21.05 1.43
CA THR A 205 -21.19 22.22 0.71
C THR A 205 -21.85 22.33 -0.66
N LEU A 206 -21.93 21.21 -1.40
CA LEU A 206 -22.57 21.19 -2.71
C LEU A 206 -24.07 21.51 -2.63
N ALA A 207 -24.77 21.00 -1.61
CA ALA A 207 -26.19 21.33 -1.38
C ALA A 207 -26.38 22.83 -1.12
N GLY A 208 -25.54 23.43 -0.26
CA GLY A 208 -25.57 24.87 0.01
C GLY A 208 -25.27 25.70 -1.23
N CYS A 209 -24.24 25.35 -2.00
CA CYS A 209 -23.89 26.03 -3.25
C CYS A 209 -25.03 25.93 -4.28
N ALA A 210 -25.66 24.77 -4.44
CA ALA A 210 -26.78 24.59 -5.36
C ALA A 210 -28.00 25.42 -4.94
N ALA A 211 -28.33 25.44 -3.64
CA ALA A 211 -29.43 26.25 -3.11
C ALA A 211 -29.22 27.75 -3.37
N CYS A 212 -27.98 28.24 -3.21
CA CYS A 212 -27.62 29.62 -3.56
C CYS A 212 -27.85 29.93 -5.05
N ILE A 213 -27.42 29.05 -5.95
CA ILE A 213 -27.58 29.23 -7.41
C ILE A 213 -29.06 29.23 -7.82
N GLU A 214 -29.85 28.38 -7.17
CA GLU A 214 -31.29 28.27 -7.40
C GLU A 214 -32.10 29.39 -6.72
N ASN A 215 -31.43 30.34 -6.04
CA ASN A 215 -32.06 31.42 -5.27
C ASN A 215 -33.07 30.90 -4.23
N GLN A 216 -32.79 29.76 -3.61
CA GLN A 216 -33.61 29.25 -2.52
C GLN A 216 -33.56 30.21 -1.33
N ILE A 217 -34.70 30.45 -0.70
CA ILE A 217 -34.84 31.40 0.42
C ILE A 217 -34.17 30.84 1.68
N ASP A 218 -34.25 29.53 1.89
CA ASP A 218 -33.69 28.85 3.06
C ASP A 218 -32.57 27.88 2.65
N ILE A 219 -31.34 28.41 2.58
CA ILE A 219 -30.13 27.61 2.31
C ILE A 219 -29.86 26.62 3.47
N ILE A 220 -30.27 26.96 4.70
CA ILE A 220 -30.05 26.12 5.87
C ILE A 220 -30.90 24.85 5.76
N GLU A 221 -32.15 24.96 5.30
CA GLU A 221 -33.01 23.81 5.03
C GLU A 221 -32.37 22.85 4.03
N ALA A 222 -31.78 23.36 2.94
CA ALA A 222 -31.10 22.53 1.95
C ALA A 222 -29.90 21.76 2.54
N ILE A 223 -29.10 22.42 3.38
CA ILE A 223 -27.97 21.79 4.09
C ILE A 223 -28.47 20.75 5.10
N GLN A 224 -29.50 21.06 5.89
CA GLN A 224 -30.08 20.13 6.86
C GLN A 224 -30.66 18.88 6.19
N LYS A 225 -31.34 19.06 5.06
CA LYS A 225 -31.85 17.96 4.25
C LYS A 225 -30.72 17.08 3.73
N ALA A 226 -29.67 17.68 3.17
CA ALA A 226 -28.49 16.94 2.71
C ALA A 226 -27.81 16.16 3.86
N ASN A 227 -27.76 16.73 5.07
CA ASN A 227 -27.24 16.04 6.25
C ASN A 227 -28.08 14.82 6.63
N ALA A 228 -29.42 14.99 6.68
CA ALA A 228 -30.35 13.92 6.99
C ALA A 228 -30.31 12.78 5.94
N GLU A 229 -30.10 13.12 4.67
CA GLU A 229 -29.96 12.16 3.59
C GLU A 229 -28.59 11.45 3.59
N SER A 230 -27.58 12.02 4.24
CA SER A 230 -26.21 11.48 4.20
C SER A 230 -26.09 10.09 4.81
N ASP A 231 -26.75 9.85 5.95
CA ASP A 231 -26.75 8.53 6.59
C ASP A 231 -27.47 7.49 5.70
N SER A 232 -28.54 7.91 5.00
CA SER A 232 -29.26 7.04 4.05
C SER A 232 -28.44 6.67 2.80
N LYS A 233 -27.41 7.47 2.48
CA LYS A 233 -26.43 7.20 1.41
C LYS A 233 -25.26 6.34 1.88
N GLY A 234 -25.30 5.87 3.13
CA GLY A 234 -24.27 5.02 3.72
C GLY A 234 -23.16 5.76 4.45
N PHE A 235 -23.27 7.08 4.65
CA PHE A 235 -22.26 7.83 5.40
C PHE A 235 -22.51 7.78 6.93
N ASP A 236 -22.67 6.57 7.47
CA ASP A 236 -22.99 6.34 8.88
C ASP A 236 -21.75 6.25 9.80
N GLY A 237 -20.54 6.33 9.24
CA GLY A 237 -19.28 6.18 9.96
C GLY A 237 -18.97 4.76 10.43
N LEU A 238 -19.75 3.74 10.02
CA LEU A 238 -19.56 2.36 10.46
C LEU A 238 -18.98 1.50 9.33
N ASN A 239 -19.87 0.95 8.50
CA ASN A 239 -19.52 0.04 7.40
C ASN A 239 -20.14 0.49 6.07
N GLY A 240 -20.96 1.53 6.07
CA GLY A 240 -21.64 2.03 4.88
C GLY A 240 -20.77 2.92 3.99
N THR A 241 -19.72 3.57 4.52
CA THR A 241 -19.03 4.66 3.81
C THR A 241 -18.40 4.21 2.49
N MET A 242 -17.55 3.17 2.50
CA MET A 242 -16.95 2.67 1.26
C MET A 242 -17.97 2.05 0.30
N PRO A 243 -18.91 1.19 0.75
CA PRO A 243 -20.02 0.75 -0.10
C PRO A 243 -20.85 1.91 -0.70
N GLY A 244 -21.11 2.97 0.08
CA GLY A 244 -21.80 4.19 -0.34
C GLY A 244 -21.05 4.90 -1.46
N ILE A 245 -19.77 5.22 -1.22
CA ILE A 245 -18.88 5.82 -2.24
C ILE A 245 -18.85 4.96 -3.51
N VAL A 246 -18.65 3.64 -3.37
CA VAL A 246 -18.57 2.73 -4.51
C VAL A 246 -19.89 2.66 -5.26
N SER A 247 -21.03 2.57 -4.55
CA SER A 247 -22.36 2.55 -5.18
C SER A 247 -22.62 3.80 -6.02
N VAL A 248 -22.15 4.95 -5.55
CA VAL A 248 -22.24 6.22 -6.26
C VAL A 248 -21.32 6.21 -7.48
N LEU A 249 -20.06 5.84 -7.31
CA LEU A 249 -19.06 5.85 -8.40
C LEU A 249 -19.33 4.81 -9.50
N GLN A 250 -19.85 3.62 -9.15
CA GLN A 250 -20.09 2.52 -10.09
C GLN A 250 -21.24 2.79 -11.08
N THR A 251 -22.07 3.80 -10.82
CA THR A 251 -23.05 4.28 -11.80
C THR A 251 -22.39 4.80 -13.09
N ASN A 252 -21.11 5.20 -13.03
CA ASN A 252 -20.33 5.70 -14.16
C ASN A 252 -19.00 4.95 -14.31
N ILE A 253 -19.07 3.73 -14.86
CA ILE A 253 -17.90 2.86 -15.09
C ILE A 253 -16.83 3.55 -15.96
N LYS A 254 -17.25 4.37 -16.94
CA LYS A 254 -16.29 5.09 -17.81
C LYS A 254 -15.46 6.09 -17.03
N PHE A 255 -16.07 6.82 -16.09
CA PHE A 255 -15.37 7.71 -15.18
C PHE A 255 -14.36 6.96 -14.32
N LEU A 256 -14.76 5.84 -13.71
CA LEU A 256 -13.88 5.03 -12.87
C LEU A 256 -12.67 4.47 -13.62
N GLU A 257 -12.86 3.92 -14.83
CA GLU A 257 -11.75 3.42 -15.65
C GLU A 257 -10.80 4.54 -16.08
N TYR A 258 -11.34 5.72 -16.42
CA TYR A 258 -10.52 6.90 -16.72
C TYR A 258 -9.70 7.34 -15.50
N ALA A 259 -10.34 7.46 -14.33
CA ALA A 259 -9.69 7.81 -13.07
C ALA A 259 -8.59 6.82 -12.69
N LYS A 260 -8.88 5.52 -12.78
CA LYS A 260 -7.95 4.42 -12.53
C LYS A 260 -6.67 4.56 -13.36
N GLN A 261 -6.78 4.84 -14.66
CA GLN A 261 -5.62 5.09 -15.52
C GLN A 261 -4.86 6.36 -15.11
N ARG A 262 -5.57 7.47 -14.87
CA ARG A 262 -4.94 8.76 -14.55
C ARG A 262 -4.17 8.72 -13.24
N ILE A 263 -4.69 8.04 -12.22
CA ILE A 263 -3.99 7.87 -10.93
C ILE A 263 -2.72 7.03 -11.13
N SER A 264 -2.79 5.94 -11.90
CA SER A 264 -1.61 5.16 -12.26
C SER A 264 -0.53 6.02 -12.96
N ASP A 265 -0.93 6.85 -13.92
CA ASP A 265 -0.01 7.75 -14.64
C ASP A 265 0.62 8.80 -13.71
N MET A 266 -0.11 9.29 -12.70
CA MET A 266 0.44 10.20 -11.70
C MET A 266 1.58 9.55 -10.93
N PHE A 267 1.44 8.29 -10.50
CA PHE A 267 2.53 7.58 -9.82
C PHE A 267 3.73 7.37 -10.74
N LEU A 268 3.50 7.00 -12.00
CA LEU A 268 4.58 6.85 -12.99
C LEU A 268 5.40 8.14 -13.14
N LYS A 269 4.71 9.28 -13.22
CA LYS A 269 5.33 10.62 -13.31
C LYS A 269 6.20 10.96 -12.09
N HIS A 270 5.90 10.40 -10.92
CA HIS A 270 6.64 10.64 -9.67
C HIS A 270 7.67 9.54 -9.37
N GLY A 271 8.12 8.80 -10.39
CA GLY A 271 9.27 7.89 -10.27
C GLY A 271 8.95 6.46 -9.85
N TYR A 272 7.66 6.12 -9.67
CA TYR A 272 7.26 4.73 -9.51
C TYR A 272 7.35 4.02 -10.85
N ASN A 273 7.86 2.78 -10.88
CA ASN A 273 7.97 2.03 -12.12
C ASN A 273 6.64 1.33 -12.49
N ARG A 274 6.56 0.84 -13.73
CA ARG A 274 5.34 0.22 -14.27
C ARG A 274 4.74 -0.88 -13.39
N TYR A 275 5.57 -1.66 -12.70
CA TYR A 275 5.07 -2.76 -11.87
C TYR A 275 4.41 -2.24 -10.59
N GLN A 276 4.92 -1.14 -10.02
CA GLN A 276 4.28 -0.50 -8.87
C GLN A 276 2.96 0.13 -9.28
N THR A 277 2.93 0.82 -10.43
CA THR A 277 1.72 1.47 -10.94
C THR A 277 0.67 0.44 -11.36
N ASP A 278 1.07 -0.66 -11.99
CA ASP A 278 0.18 -1.77 -12.34
C ASP A 278 -0.35 -2.48 -11.09
N TYR A 279 0.45 -2.62 -10.02
CA TYR A 279 -0.02 -3.18 -8.76
C TYR A 279 -1.07 -2.26 -8.11
N LEU A 280 -0.79 -0.95 -8.06
CA LEU A 280 -1.75 0.04 -7.58
C LEU A 280 -3.04 -0.02 -8.39
N LYS A 281 -2.93 -0.07 -9.72
CA LYS A 281 -4.05 -0.10 -10.64
C LYS A 281 -4.87 -1.39 -10.53
N GLU A 282 -4.24 -2.55 -10.65
CA GLU A 282 -4.96 -3.81 -10.81
C GLU A 282 -5.23 -4.56 -9.50
N VAL A 283 -4.51 -4.22 -8.43
CA VAL A 283 -4.69 -4.85 -7.11
C VAL A 283 -5.40 -3.91 -6.16
N MET A 284 -4.81 -2.74 -5.90
CA MET A 284 -5.27 -1.83 -4.85
C MET A 284 -6.56 -1.11 -5.26
N PHE A 285 -6.57 -0.48 -6.44
CA PHE A 285 -7.75 0.24 -6.94
C PHE A 285 -8.94 -0.68 -7.11
N ASN A 286 -8.76 -1.86 -7.72
CA ASN A 286 -9.82 -2.86 -7.86
C ASN A 286 -10.32 -3.37 -6.49
N ALA A 287 -9.46 -3.42 -5.45
CA ALA A 287 -9.92 -3.75 -4.11
C ALA A 287 -10.85 -2.67 -3.56
N TRP A 288 -10.47 -1.41 -3.69
CA TRP A 288 -11.21 -0.29 -3.10
C TRP A 288 -12.50 0.01 -3.84
N PHE A 289 -12.44 0.09 -5.18
CA PHE A 289 -13.55 0.62 -5.98
C PHE A 289 -14.41 -0.44 -6.66
N ASP A 290 -13.88 -1.64 -6.95
CA ASP A 290 -14.71 -2.71 -7.51
C ASP A 290 -15.35 -3.57 -6.41
N ARG A 291 -14.64 -3.76 -5.30
CA ARG A 291 -15.04 -4.65 -4.20
C ARG A 291 -15.40 -3.93 -2.91
N ALA A 292 -15.40 -2.60 -2.90
CA ALA A 292 -15.66 -1.77 -1.71
C ALA A 292 -14.81 -2.17 -0.49
N GLN A 293 -13.59 -2.67 -0.70
CA GLN A 293 -12.72 -3.11 0.39
C GLN A 293 -12.00 -1.93 1.03
N LYS A 294 -11.84 -2.00 2.36
CA LYS A 294 -11.03 -1.04 3.13
C LYS A 294 -9.54 -1.23 2.83
N LEU A 295 -8.74 -0.17 3.01
CA LEU A 295 -7.27 -0.20 2.92
C LEU A 295 -6.70 -1.41 3.67
N LYS A 296 -5.87 -2.23 3.01
CA LYS A 296 -5.14 -3.31 3.68
C LYS A 296 -3.73 -2.83 4.00
N LYS A 297 -3.30 -3.09 5.24
CA LYS A 297 -2.02 -2.65 5.79
C LYS A 297 -0.82 -2.96 4.88
N ASN A 298 -0.72 -4.20 4.39
CA ASN A 298 0.48 -4.64 3.68
C ASN A 298 0.49 -4.24 2.19
N ASP A 299 -0.63 -3.78 1.63
CA ASP A 299 -0.72 -3.47 0.20
C ASP A 299 0.34 -2.43 -0.23
N ILE A 300 0.69 -1.49 0.66
CA ILE A 300 1.73 -0.47 0.39
C ILE A 300 3.12 -1.12 0.25
N PHE A 301 3.49 -2.00 1.18
CA PHE A 301 4.80 -2.66 1.15
C PHE A 301 4.87 -3.73 0.06
N ASP A 302 3.75 -4.39 -0.23
CA ASP A 302 3.60 -5.28 -1.38
C ASP A 302 3.77 -4.52 -2.69
N MET A 303 3.14 -3.34 -2.86
CA MET A 303 3.34 -2.47 -4.02
C MET A 303 4.82 -2.05 -4.17
N LEU A 304 5.49 -1.69 -3.06
CA LEU A 304 6.92 -1.39 -3.08
C LEU A 304 7.74 -2.62 -3.52
N CYS A 305 7.43 -3.81 -2.98
CA CYS A 305 8.08 -5.06 -3.34
C CYS A 305 7.88 -5.40 -4.82
N ALA A 306 6.67 -5.23 -5.36
CA ALA A 306 6.36 -5.43 -6.78
C ALA A 306 7.25 -4.57 -7.70
N GLY A 307 7.66 -3.39 -7.23
CA GLY A 307 8.63 -2.54 -7.92
C GLY A 307 9.98 -3.19 -8.20
N CYS A 308 10.38 -4.23 -7.45
CA CYS A 308 11.59 -4.99 -7.72
C CYS A 308 11.55 -5.72 -9.07
N LEU A 309 10.36 -5.98 -9.64
CA LEU A 309 10.23 -6.48 -11.01
C LEU A 309 10.77 -5.48 -12.04
N GLY A 310 10.80 -4.18 -11.73
CA GLY A 310 11.38 -3.13 -12.57
C GLY A 310 12.90 -3.23 -12.72
N TYR A 311 13.58 -3.95 -11.84
CA TYR A 311 15.02 -4.06 -11.86
C TYR A 311 15.53 -4.90 -13.04
N ILE A 312 16.48 -4.34 -13.78
CA ILE A 312 17.22 -5.03 -14.84
C ILE A 312 18.67 -5.16 -14.37
N ARG A 313 19.16 -6.39 -14.28
CA ARG A 313 20.55 -6.66 -13.88
C ARG A 313 21.51 -6.19 -14.97
N PRO A 314 22.60 -5.49 -14.63
CA PRO A 314 23.68 -5.24 -15.59
C PRO A 314 24.22 -6.55 -16.18
N LEU A 315 24.57 -6.54 -17.47
CA LEU A 315 25.25 -7.67 -18.10
C LEU A 315 26.60 -7.92 -17.41
N LYS A 316 26.89 -9.18 -17.09
CA LYS A 316 28.20 -9.58 -16.56
C LYS A 316 29.19 -9.75 -17.71
N GLN A 317 30.47 -9.60 -17.41
CA GLN A 317 31.54 -9.81 -18.38
C GLN A 317 31.44 -11.21 -19.01
N GLY A 318 31.36 -11.28 -20.34
CA GLY A 318 31.20 -12.53 -21.09
C GLY A 318 29.76 -12.95 -21.36
N GLU A 319 28.75 -12.27 -20.80
CA GLU A 319 27.36 -12.49 -21.18
C GLU A 319 27.02 -11.80 -22.51
N VAL A 320 26.29 -12.49 -23.38
CA VAL A 320 25.75 -11.92 -24.62
C VAL A 320 24.56 -11.00 -24.33
N ILE A 321 24.28 -10.07 -25.25
CA ILE A 321 23.17 -9.10 -25.14
C ILE A 321 21.80 -9.78 -24.96
N LEU A 322 21.65 -11.04 -25.41
CA LEU A 322 20.43 -11.84 -25.27
C LEU A 322 20.28 -12.55 -23.90
N ALA A 323 21.23 -12.38 -22.99
CA ALA A 323 21.13 -12.96 -21.65
C ALA A 323 19.92 -12.37 -20.91
N ASN A 324 19.13 -13.22 -20.27
CA ASN A 324 18.00 -12.77 -19.48
C ASN A 324 18.48 -12.01 -18.23
N THR A 325 18.36 -10.69 -18.28
CA THR A 325 18.74 -9.77 -17.21
C THR A 325 17.57 -9.38 -16.30
N ASN A 326 16.37 -9.91 -16.57
CA ASN A 326 15.19 -9.58 -15.79
C ASN A 326 15.34 -10.02 -14.33
N SER A 327 14.69 -9.28 -13.44
CA SER A 327 14.49 -9.72 -12.07
C SER A 327 13.36 -10.74 -11.95
N TYR A 328 13.25 -11.36 -10.79
CA TYR A 328 12.16 -12.25 -10.41
C TYR A 328 11.82 -11.99 -8.96
N ILE A 329 10.57 -12.17 -8.55
CA ILE A 329 10.14 -12.14 -7.15
C ILE A 329 9.63 -13.54 -6.78
N ILE A 330 10.14 -14.13 -5.70
CA ILE A 330 9.49 -15.30 -5.10
C ILE A 330 8.57 -14.79 -4.01
N SER A 331 7.28 -15.04 -4.19
CA SER A 331 6.24 -14.78 -3.22
C SER A 331 5.30 -15.97 -3.12
N PHE A 332 4.86 -16.27 -1.90
CA PHE A 332 3.82 -17.26 -1.63
C PHE A 332 2.54 -16.63 -1.08
N ASP A 333 2.45 -15.28 -1.12
CA ASP A 333 1.18 -14.59 -0.93
C ASP A 333 0.32 -14.73 -2.18
N SER A 334 -0.95 -15.06 -1.99
CA SER A 334 -1.86 -15.35 -3.10
C SER A 334 -2.18 -14.12 -3.97
N THR A 335 -2.16 -12.91 -3.40
CA THR A 335 -2.43 -11.66 -4.13
C THR A 335 -1.23 -11.29 -4.97
N MET A 336 -0.04 -11.30 -4.37
CA MET A 336 1.22 -11.05 -5.07
C MET A 336 1.49 -12.11 -6.15
N GLU A 337 1.23 -13.38 -5.88
CA GLU A 337 1.39 -14.47 -6.85
C GLU A 337 0.49 -14.27 -8.09
N LYS A 338 -0.79 -13.92 -7.87
CA LYS A 338 -1.74 -13.61 -8.97
C LYS A 338 -1.28 -12.41 -9.78
N TYR A 339 -0.82 -11.35 -9.11
CA TYR A 339 -0.28 -10.18 -9.79
C TYR A 339 0.96 -10.53 -10.64
N ILE A 340 1.94 -11.23 -10.06
CA ILE A 340 3.15 -11.69 -10.75
C ILE A 340 2.79 -12.55 -11.97
N HIS A 341 1.79 -13.43 -11.87
CA HIS A 341 1.34 -14.26 -12.98
C HIS A 341 0.91 -13.43 -14.20
N ILE A 342 0.22 -12.31 -13.97
CA ILE A 342 -0.26 -11.41 -15.02
C ILE A 342 0.92 -10.64 -15.65
N VAL A 343 1.77 -10.03 -14.84
CA VAL A 343 2.79 -9.09 -15.33
C VAL A 343 4.13 -9.72 -15.69
N ARG A 344 4.40 -10.94 -15.20
CA ARG A 344 5.62 -11.72 -15.50
C ARG A 344 5.35 -13.22 -15.49
N PRO A 345 4.67 -13.77 -16.51
CA PRO A 345 4.28 -15.19 -16.56
C PRO A 345 5.45 -16.16 -16.36
N ASP A 346 6.66 -15.87 -16.83
CA ASP A 346 7.81 -16.77 -16.63
C ASP A 346 8.25 -16.87 -15.16
N ASN A 347 7.94 -15.86 -14.34
CA ASN A 347 8.19 -15.91 -12.90
C ASN A 347 7.29 -16.94 -12.21
N ILE A 348 6.07 -17.18 -12.71
CA ILE A 348 5.15 -18.13 -12.07
C ILE A 348 5.69 -19.56 -12.14
N LYS A 349 6.36 -19.92 -13.25
CA LYS A 349 6.99 -21.23 -13.43
C LYS A 349 8.04 -21.49 -12.36
N LEU A 350 8.70 -20.43 -11.89
CA LEU A 350 9.65 -20.51 -10.78
C LEU A 350 8.94 -20.75 -9.45
N ILE A 351 7.93 -19.94 -9.12
CA ILE A 351 7.18 -20.05 -7.85
C ILE A 351 6.53 -21.44 -7.72
N GLN A 352 5.88 -21.93 -8.78
CA GLN A 352 5.15 -23.19 -8.78
C GLN A 352 6.01 -24.42 -8.54
N LYS A 353 7.32 -24.38 -8.86
CA LYS A 353 8.25 -25.49 -8.54
C LYS A 353 8.31 -25.79 -7.05
N PHE A 354 8.15 -24.76 -6.23
CA PHE A 354 8.27 -24.85 -4.78
C PHE A 354 6.94 -24.94 -4.07
N LYS A 355 5.82 -24.97 -4.79
CA LYS A 355 4.51 -25.20 -4.18
C LYS A 355 4.25 -26.69 -4.05
N ASN A 356 3.64 -27.09 -2.95
CA ASN A 356 3.08 -28.43 -2.83
C ASN A 356 1.92 -28.55 -3.84
N LYS A 357 1.86 -29.66 -4.58
CA LYS A 357 0.66 -29.98 -5.37
C LYS A 357 -0.47 -30.21 -4.36
N ILE A 358 -1.51 -29.40 -4.47
CA ILE A 358 -2.76 -29.57 -3.70
C ILE A 358 -3.57 -30.67 -4.36
#